data_AF-A0A7X8BPD3-F1
#
_entry.id   AF-A0A7X8BPD3-F1
#
_cell.length_a   1.000
_cell.length_b   1.000
_cell.length_c   1.000
_cell.angle_alpha   90.00
_cell.angle_beta   90.00
_cell.angle_gamma   90.00
#
_symmetry.space_group_name_H-M   'P 1'
#
loop_
_entity.id
_entity.type
_entity.pdbx_description
1 polymer ?
#
loop_
_entity_poly.entity_id
_entity_poly.type
_entity_poly.pdbx_seq_one_letter_code
_entity_poly.pdbx_strand_id
1 'polypeptide(L)'
;MERLIKHLRYSLILMGLLFSMVAKADVWGSPKVKTYYSENKEFKLDFDPNEGASNNRQVAMDSNPNYDKSLAEKLGGDDYGMKSYFLVILKTGTNATTDQELIRESFRGHLDNINKLVSEEKMVVAGPLGSNDKNYRGIFILNNIASIEEAKEVLQTDPAINNGLLDYEIFTWYGSAALPEYLPAADKIWKLKP
;
A
#
# COMPACT_ATOMS: atom_id res chain seq x y z
N MET A 1 30.48 -33.07 9.69
CA MET A 1 29.17 -32.90 10.35
C MET A 1 28.58 -31.50 10.17
N GLU A 2 29.38 -30.42 10.21
CA GLU A 2 28.88 -29.04 10.06
C GLU A 2 28.28 -28.68 8.69
N ARG A 3 28.73 -29.31 7.59
CA ARG A 3 28.15 -29.08 6.25
C ARG A 3 26.72 -29.62 6.10
N LEU A 4 26.34 -30.65 6.88
CA LEU A 4 25.00 -31.24 6.82
C LEU A 4 23.95 -30.39 7.56
N ILE A 5 24.37 -29.69 8.63
CA ILE A 5 23.49 -28.85 9.46
C ILE A 5 23.16 -27.52 8.77
N LYS A 6 24.06 -26.99 7.93
CA LYS A 6 23.78 -25.80 7.11
C LYS A 6 22.67 -26.05 6.08
N HIS A 7 22.65 -27.21 5.42
CA HIS A 7 21.64 -27.52 4.39
C HIS A 7 20.21 -27.68 4.96
N LEU A 8 20.05 -28.25 6.16
CA LEU A 8 18.73 -28.34 6.80
C LEU A 8 18.15 -26.96 7.15
N ARG A 9 19.00 -25.99 7.52
CA ARG A 9 18.56 -24.62 7.84
C ARG A 9 18.13 -23.84 6.60
N TYR A 10 18.80 -24.02 5.46
CA TYR A 10 18.36 -23.42 4.19
C TYR A 10 17.05 -24.01 3.66
N SER A 11 16.79 -25.30 3.91
CA SER A 11 15.55 -25.95 3.49
C SER A 11 14.31 -25.48 4.27
N LEU A 12 14.43 -25.18 5.56
CA LEU A 12 13.31 -24.64 6.35
C LEU A 12 13.00 -23.18 6.01
N ILE A 13 14.02 -22.37 5.69
CA ILE A 13 13.82 -20.96 5.32
C ILE A 13 13.17 -20.84 3.93
N LEU A 14 13.50 -21.74 2.99
CA LEU A 14 12.89 -21.75 1.66
C LEU A 14 11.42 -22.23 1.69
N MET A 15 11.06 -23.16 2.59
CA MET A 15 9.66 -23.59 2.77
C MET A 15 8.79 -22.49 3.41
N GLY A 16 9.33 -21.72 4.36
CA GLY A 16 8.61 -20.60 4.98
C GLY A 16 8.33 -19.44 4.00
N LEU A 17 9.28 -19.14 3.12
CA LEU A 17 9.11 -18.14 2.06
C LEU A 17 8.11 -18.58 0.98
N LEU A 18 8.09 -19.86 0.60
CA LEU A 18 7.08 -20.38 -0.32
C LEU A 18 5.67 -20.36 0.31
N PHE A 19 5.51 -20.75 1.58
CA PHE A 19 4.21 -20.70 2.25
C PHE A 19 3.66 -19.27 2.38
N SER A 20 4.54 -18.29 2.66
CA SER A 20 4.17 -16.87 2.70
C SER A 20 3.74 -16.32 1.34
N MET A 21 4.29 -16.82 0.23
CA MET A 21 3.87 -16.39 -1.12
C MET A 21 2.54 -17.02 -1.54
N VAL A 22 2.29 -18.28 -1.16
CA VAL A 22 1.01 -18.96 -1.43
C VAL A 22 -0.16 -18.25 -0.74
N ALA A 23 -0.03 -17.91 0.55
CA ALA A 23 -1.08 -17.20 1.30
C ALA A 23 -1.47 -15.81 0.74
N LYS A 24 -0.60 -15.18 -0.05
CA LYS A 24 -0.89 -13.89 -0.72
C LYS A 24 -1.43 -14.04 -2.14
N ALA A 25 -1.16 -15.15 -2.81
CA ALA A 25 -1.76 -15.47 -4.11
C ALA A 25 -3.26 -15.80 -3.99
N ASP A 26 -3.70 -16.30 -2.83
CA ASP A 26 -5.10 -16.65 -2.55
C ASP A 26 -6.06 -15.46 -2.61
N VAL A 27 -5.56 -14.23 -2.44
CA VAL A 27 -6.33 -12.97 -2.60
C VAL A 27 -6.93 -12.84 -4.00
N TRP A 28 -6.22 -13.33 -5.03
CA TRP A 28 -6.68 -13.30 -6.42
C TRP A 28 -7.86 -14.26 -6.68
N GLY A 29 -8.11 -15.21 -5.78
CA GLY A 29 -9.26 -16.12 -5.80
C GLY A 29 -10.40 -15.69 -4.86
N SER A 30 -10.30 -14.53 -4.20
CA SER A 30 -11.33 -14.02 -3.29
C SER A 30 -12.63 -13.72 -4.04
N PRO A 31 -13.82 -14.13 -3.52
CA PRO A 31 -15.10 -13.78 -4.12
C PRO A 31 -15.34 -12.27 -4.28
N LYS A 32 -14.66 -11.43 -3.47
CA LYS A 32 -14.71 -9.96 -3.51
C LYS A 32 -13.83 -9.34 -4.60
N VAL A 33 -12.93 -10.13 -5.19
CA VAL A 33 -11.97 -9.69 -6.19
C VAL A 33 -12.26 -10.46 -7.46
N LYS A 34 -13.13 -9.92 -8.32
CA LYS A 34 -13.35 -10.49 -9.64
C LYS A 34 -12.34 -9.88 -10.59
N THR A 35 -11.31 -10.66 -10.91
CA THR A 35 -10.43 -10.36 -12.04
C THR A 35 -10.98 -11.02 -13.30
N TYR A 36 -11.30 -10.24 -14.31
CA TYR A 36 -11.63 -10.78 -15.62
C TYR A 36 -10.91 -9.99 -16.72
N TYR A 37 -10.51 -10.73 -17.75
CA TYR A 37 -10.06 -10.14 -19.00
C TYR A 37 -11.31 -9.68 -19.76
N SER A 38 -11.48 -8.38 -19.94
CA SER A 38 -12.52 -7.87 -20.83
C SER A 38 -12.22 -8.26 -22.28
N GLU A 39 -13.24 -8.28 -23.14
CA GLU A 39 -13.05 -8.54 -24.59
C GLU A 39 -12.06 -7.55 -25.24
N ASN A 40 -11.76 -6.43 -24.57
CA ASN A 40 -10.85 -5.39 -25.00
C ASN A 40 -9.40 -5.58 -24.50
N LYS A 41 -9.10 -6.71 -23.84
CA LYS A 41 -7.82 -6.99 -23.14
C LYS A 41 -7.48 -6.02 -22.01
N GLU A 42 -8.48 -5.33 -21.44
CA GLU A 42 -8.30 -4.55 -20.22
C GLU A 42 -8.48 -5.44 -19.00
N PHE A 43 -7.55 -5.33 -18.05
CA PHE A 43 -7.69 -5.95 -16.74
C PHE A 43 -8.66 -5.11 -15.90
N LYS A 44 -9.81 -5.70 -15.56
CA LYS A 44 -10.79 -5.07 -14.68
C LYS A 44 -10.79 -5.76 -13.33
N LEU A 45 -10.67 -4.96 -12.27
CA LEU A 45 -10.88 -5.34 -10.89
C LEU A 45 -12.23 -4.79 -10.47
N ASP A 46 -13.24 -5.65 -10.40
CA ASP A 46 -14.46 -5.33 -9.66
C ASP A 46 -14.22 -5.70 -8.20
N PHE A 47 -14.11 -4.67 -7.36
CA PHE A 47 -14.04 -4.79 -5.92
C PHE A 47 -15.31 -4.20 -5.32
N ASP A 48 -16.23 -5.06 -4.89
CA ASP A 48 -17.38 -4.65 -4.10
C ASP A 48 -17.08 -4.94 -2.61
N PRO A 49 -16.89 -3.90 -1.78
CA PRO A 49 -16.60 -4.09 -0.36
C PRO A 49 -17.74 -4.78 0.40
N ASN A 50 -18.96 -4.82 -0.17
CA ASN A 50 -20.17 -5.39 0.43
C ASN A 50 -20.59 -6.74 -0.17
N GLU A 51 -19.94 -7.21 -1.25
CA GLU A 51 -20.24 -8.52 -1.84
C GLU A 51 -19.78 -9.62 -0.86
N GLY A 52 -20.74 -10.38 -0.33
CA GLY A 52 -20.51 -11.40 0.72
C GLY A 52 -21.17 -11.08 2.07
N ALA A 53 -21.72 -9.88 2.28
CA ALA A 53 -22.44 -9.53 3.51
C ALA A 53 -23.84 -10.19 3.62
N SER A 54 -24.31 -10.87 2.57
CA SER A 54 -25.58 -11.61 2.58
C SER A 54 -25.36 -13.13 2.43
N ASN A 55 -25.04 -13.79 3.54
CA ASN A 55 -25.81 -14.94 3.99
C ASN A 55 -25.26 -15.47 5.31
N ASN A 56 -26.22 -15.72 6.20
CA ASN A 56 -26.10 -16.47 7.43
C ASN A 56 -25.46 -17.85 7.16
N ARG A 57 -24.13 -17.92 7.17
CA ARG A 57 -23.38 -19.16 7.38
C ARG A 57 -22.49 -18.94 8.58
N GLN A 58 -22.79 -19.72 9.61
CA GLN A 58 -21.87 -20.12 10.65
C GLN A 58 -20.63 -20.72 9.94
N VAL A 59 -19.68 -19.88 9.54
CA VAL A 59 -18.39 -20.35 9.03
C VAL A 59 -17.64 -20.85 10.24
N ALA A 60 -17.49 -22.16 10.28
CA ALA A 60 -16.81 -22.90 11.34
C ALA A 60 -15.37 -22.38 11.51
N MET A 61 -15.03 -22.13 12.79
CA MET A 61 -13.69 -22.13 13.39
C MET A 61 -12.58 -21.37 12.65
N ASP A 62 -11.97 -20.39 13.32
CA ASP A 62 -10.70 -19.77 12.96
C ASP A 62 -9.66 -20.84 12.60
N SER A 63 -9.57 -21.19 11.31
CA SER A 63 -8.76 -22.31 10.82
C SER A 63 -7.27 -21.97 10.81
N ASN A 64 -6.93 -20.69 10.90
CA ASN A 64 -5.58 -20.21 11.08
C ASN A 64 -5.24 -20.22 12.58
N PRO A 65 -4.36 -21.12 13.08
CA PRO A 65 -3.98 -21.16 14.48
C PRO A 65 -3.22 -19.91 14.95
N ASN A 66 -2.79 -19.04 14.02
CA ASN A 66 -2.12 -17.77 14.30
C ASN A 66 -3.07 -16.56 14.20
N TYR A 67 -4.37 -16.75 14.01
CA TYR A 67 -5.31 -15.64 13.91
C TYR A 67 -5.33 -14.83 15.22
N ASP A 68 -5.06 -13.54 15.09
CA ASP A 68 -5.15 -12.57 16.19
C ASP A 68 -6.28 -11.60 15.87
N LYS A 69 -7.44 -11.84 16.50
CA LYS A 69 -8.65 -11.03 16.32
C LYS A 69 -8.42 -9.57 16.71
N SER A 70 -7.73 -9.31 17.83
CA SER A 70 -7.50 -7.95 18.31
C SER A 70 -6.60 -7.17 17.36
N LEU A 71 -5.59 -7.83 16.78
CA LEU A 71 -4.74 -7.24 15.76
C LEU A 71 -5.51 -6.96 14.46
N ALA A 72 -6.35 -7.90 14.00
CA ALA A 72 -7.17 -7.73 12.81
C ALA A 72 -8.13 -6.54 12.95
N GLU A 73 -8.84 -6.44 14.09
CA GLU A 73 -9.73 -5.32 14.41
C GLU A 73 -8.98 -3.99 14.48
N LYS A 74 -7.83 -3.95 15.17
CA LYS A 74 -6.98 -2.75 15.27
C LYS A 74 -6.56 -2.24 13.89
N LEU A 75 -6.17 -3.14 12.99
CA LEU A 75 -5.65 -2.78 11.67
C LEU A 75 -6.75 -2.56 10.62
N GLY A 76 -8.00 -2.91 10.94
CA GLY A 76 -9.14 -2.85 10.04
C GLY A 76 -9.09 -3.92 8.95
N GLY A 77 -8.50 -5.09 9.25
CA GLY A 77 -8.47 -6.22 8.33
C GLY A 77 -9.83 -6.91 8.25
N ASP A 78 -10.24 -7.28 7.05
CA ASP A 78 -11.38 -8.17 6.84
C ASP A 78 -11.01 -9.64 7.16
N ASP A 79 -11.90 -10.59 6.86
CA ASP A 79 -11.71 -12.02 7.11
C ASP A 79 -10.44 -12.60 6.44
N TYR A 80 -9.86 -11.91 5.45
CA TYR A 80 -8.62 -12.30 4.78
C TYR A 80 -7.38 -11.59 5.36
N GLY A 81 -7.53 -10.73 6.37
CA GLY A 81 -6.46 -9.89 6.89
C GLY A 81 -6.06 -8.74 5.94
N MET A 82 -6.98 -8.33 5.08
CA MET A 82 -6.77 -7.35 4.01
C MET A 82 -7.70 -6.15 4.19
N LYS A 83 -7.36 -5.00 3.59
CA LYS A 83 -8.25 -3.84 3.51
C LYS A 83 -7.97 -2.98 2.29
N SER A 84 -8.90 -2.08 1.99
CA SER A 84 -8.74 -1.10 0.93
C SER A 84 -7.90 0.10 1.38
N TYR A 85 -7.05 0.55 0.48
CA TYR A 85 -6.21 1.74 0.56
C TYR A 85 -6.40 2.59 -0.70
N PHE A 86 -5.84 3.80 -0.70
CA PHE A 86 -5.64 4.56 -1.93
C PHE A 86 -4.16 4.52 -2.33
N LEU A 87 -3.86 3.84 -3.43
CA LEU A 87 -2.57 3.89 -4.10
C LEU A 87 -2.54 5.14 -4.97
N VAL A 88 -1.54 5.97 -4.76
CA VAL A 88 -1.32 7.20 -5.52
C VAL A 88 -0.04 7.04 -6.33
N ILE A 89 -0.13 7.28 -7.63
CA ILE A 89 1.03 7.40 -8.50
C ILE A 89 1.28 8.87 -8.75
N LEU A 90 2.44 9.38 -8.29
CA LEU A 90 2.88 10.74 -8.57
C LEU A 90 3.49 10.80 -9.96
N LYS A 91 3.22 11.87 -10.69
CA LYS A 91 3.78 12.17 -12.02
C LYS A 91 4.21 13.63 -12.09
N THR A 92 4.99 13.97 -13.11
CA THR A 92 5.37 15.37 -13.37
C THR A 92 4.11 16.19 -13.67
N GLY A 93 3.93 17.30 -12.96
CA GLY A 93 2.80 18.20 -13.16
C GLY A 93 2.98 19.14 -14.35
N THR A 94 1.99 20.01 -14.59
CA THR A 94 1.96 20.92 -15.73
C THR A 94 2.74 22.22 -15.51
N ASN A 95 3.10 22.54 -14.26
CA ASN A 95 3.91 23.72 -13.96
C ASN A 95 5.36 23.50 -14.40
N ALA A 96 5.75 24.20 -15.47
CA ALA A 96 7.10 24.18 -16.04
C ALA A 96 7.95 25.40 -15.63
N THR A 97 7.67 26.00 -14.47
CA THR A 97 8.47 27.10 -13.92
C THR A 97 9.95 26.72 -13.82
N THR A 98 10.81 27.73 -13.95
CA THR A 98 12.27 27.60 -13.77
C THR A 98 12.76 28.29 -12.49
N ASP A 99 11.84 28.88 -11.71
CA ASP A 99 12.12 29.51 -10.43
C ASP A 99 12.62 28.47 -9.41
N GLN A 100 13.92 28.56 -9.12
CA GLN A 100 14.61 27.62 -8.25
C GLN A 100 14.21 27.76 -6.77
N GLU A 101 13.75 28.93 -6.35
CA GLU A 101 13.30 29.16 -4.97
C GLU A 101 11.94 28.47 -4.76
N LEU A 102 10.98 28.75 -5.63
CA LEU A 102 9.65 28.10 -5.62
C LEU A 102 9.76 26.57 -5.66
N ILE A 103 10.58 26.03 -6.56
CA ILE A 103 10.77 24.57 -6.69
C ILE A 103 11.32 24.00 -5.38
N ARG A 104 12.38 24.60 -4.83
CA ARG A 104 13.04 24.11 -3.61
C ARG A 104 12.10 24.15 -2.42
N GLU A 105 11.36 25.23 -2.24
CA GLU A 105 10.40 25.38 -1.15
C GLU A 105 9.25 24.38 -1.27
N SER A 106 8.75 24.16 -2.49
CA SER A 106 7.67 23.21 -2.74
C SER A 106 8.07 21.78 -2.40
N PHE A 107 9.27 21.34 -2.82
CA PHE A 107 9.75 19.98 -2.53
C PHE A 107 10.23 19.80 -1.08
N ARG A 108 10.68 20.87 -0.40
CA ARG A 108 10.87 20.83 1.05
C ARG A 108 9.55 20.62 1.77
N GLY A 109 8.53 21.39 1.41
CA GLY A 109 7.18 21.25 1.93
C GLY A 109 6.53 19.90 1.62
N HIS A 110 6.83 19.30 0.47
CA HIS A 110 6.43 17.94 0.11
C HIS A 110 6.93 16.90 1.13
N LEU A 111 8.23 16.93 1.47
CA LEU A 111 8.82 16.02 2.46
C LEU A 111 8.26 16.26 3.87
N ASP A 112 8.08 17.53 4.25
CA ASP A 112 7.47 17.88 5.54
C ASP A 112 6.02 17.38 5.62
N ASN A 113 5.26 17.49 4.53
CA ASN A 113 3.89 16.99 4.44
C ASN A 113 3.82 15.46 4.52
N ILE A 114 4.74 14.73 3.87
CA ILE A 114 4.84 13.27 4.00
C ILE A 114 5.03 12.88 5.46
N ASN A 115 5.98 13.51 6.16
CA ASN A 115 6.25 13.22 7.57
C ASN A 115 5.03 13.50 8.46
N LYS A 116 4.35 14.62 8.21
CA LYS A 116 3.09 14.97 8.88
C LYS A 116 2.04 13.88 8.64
N LEU A 117 1.79 13.48 7.40
CA LEU A 117 0.77 12.49 7.07
C LEU A 117 1.08 11.09 7.61
N VAL A 118 2.35 10.70 7.69
CA VAL A 118 2.78 9.47 8.39
C VAL A 118 2.46 9.57 9.88
N SER A 119 2.73 10.71 10.52
CA SER A 119 2.42 10.93 11.95
C SER A 119 0.92 10.96 12.26
N GLU A 120 0.10 11.38 11.29
CA GLU A 120 -1.36 11.35 11.37
C GLU A 120 -1.94 9.98 10.96
N GLU A 121 -1.10 8.97 10.70
CA GLU A 121 -1.47 7.64 10.22
C GLU A 121 -2.23 7.63 8.87
N LYS A 122 -2.20 8.75 8.14
CA LYS A 122 -2.86 8.95 6.84
C LYS A 122 -2.02 8.46 5.66
N MET A 123 -0.74 8.22 5.86
CA MET A 123 0.19 7.71 4.86
C MET A 123 1.01 6.57 5.44
N VAL A 124 1.04 5.44 4.75
CA VAL A 124 1.77 4.24 5.21
C VAL A 124 2.99 3.91 4.35
N VAL A 125 2.98 4.32 3.07
CA VAL A 125 4.14 4.17 2.18
C VAL A 125 4.33 5.47 1.42
N ALA A 126 5.57 5.92 1.33
CA ALA A 126 6.01 6.97 0.42
C ALA A 126 7.38 6.62 -0.15
N GLY A 127 7.56 6.81 -1.45
CA GLY A 127 8.87 6.60 -2.06
C GLY A 127 8.96 7.05 -3.52
N PRO A 128 10.14 7.49 -3.97
CA PRO A 128 10.35 7.84 -5.36
C PRO A 128 10.37 6.60 -6.24
N LEU A 129 9.91 6.76 -7.48
CA LEU A 129 10.11 5.79 -8.54
C LEU A 129 11.39 6.16 -9.31
N GLY A 130 12.14 5.14 -9.75
CA GLY A 130 13.25 5.33 -10.66
C GLY A 130 12.77 5.85 -12.03
N SER A 131 13.72 6.28 -12.86
CA SER A 131 13.44 6.71 -14.24
C SER A 131 12.65 5.66 -15.00
N ASN A 132 11.61 6.09 -15.70
CA ASN A 132 10.68 5.23 -16.44
C ASN A 132 10.11 6.00 -17.65
N ASP A 133 9.48 5.27 -18.57
CA ASP A 133 8.85 5.79 -19.79
C ASP A 133 7.46 6.41 -19.56
N LYS A 134 6.94 6.37 -18.31
CA LYS A 134 5.62 6.88 -17.92
C LYS A 134 5.66 8.24 -17.23
N ASN A 135 6.85 8.82 -17.04
CA ASN A 135 7.06 10.06 -16.27
C ASN A 135 6.55 9.97 -14.82
N TYR A 136 6.46 8.76 -14.26
CA TYR A 136 6.10 8.56 -12.86
C TYR A 136 7.28 8.89 -11.95
N ARG A 137 6.98 9.57 -10.84
CA ARG A 137 7.96 10.18 -9.94
C ARG A 137 8.01 9.49 -8.58
N GLY A 138 6.90 8.90 -8.14
CA GLY A 138 6.80 8.27 -6.83
C GLY A 138 5.46 7.59 -6.62
N ILE A 139 5.35 6.92 -5.48
CA ILE A 139 4.11 6.30 -5.01
C ILE A 139 3.80 6.76 -3.60
N PHE A 140 2.52 6.91 -3.31
CA PHE A 140 2.00 6.91 -1.94
C PHE A 140 1.00 5.77 -1.76
N ILE A 141 0.91 5.25 -0.54
CA ILE A 141 -0.23 4.45 -0.10
C ILE A 141 -0.85 5.20 1.08
N LEU A 142 -2.05 5.73 0.86
CA LEU A 142 -2.80 6.42 1.89
C LEU A 142 -3.58 5.41 2.73
N ASN A 143 -3.56 5.62 4.04
CA ASN A 143 -4.17 4.77 5.04
C ASN A 143 -5.23 5.57 5.82
N ASN A 144 -6.25 4.90 6.37
CA ASN A 144 -7.29 5.53 7.19
C ASN A 144 -8.01 6.73 6.49
N ILE A 145 -8.20 6.64 5.18
CA ILE A 145 -8.95 7.62 4.37
C ILE A 145 -10.30 7.02 3.98
N ALA A 146 -11.39 7.73 4.20
CA ALA A 146 -12.75 7.24 4.03
C ALA A 146 -13.25 7.32 2.58
N SER A 147 -12.74 8.25 1.77
CA SER A 147 -13.19 8.43 0.38
C SER A 147 -12.10 8.95 -0.56
N ILE A 148 -12.37 8.87 -1.87
CA ILE A 148 -11.46 9.43 -2.87
C ILE A 148 -11.44 10.96 -2.82
N GLU A 149 -12.52 11.61 -2.36
CA GLU A 149 -12.57 13.06 -2.11
C GLU A 149 -11.62 13.44 -0.97
N GLU A 150 -11.67 12.72 0.15
CA GLU A 150 -10.74 12.94 1.26
C GLU A 150 -9.28 12.65 0.83
N ALA A 151 -9.06 11.61 0.02
CA ALA A 151 -7.74 11.34 -0.55
C ALA A 151 -7.20 12.53 -1.36
N LYS A 152 -8.06 13.16 -2.18
CA LYS A 152 -7.69 14.37 -2.94
C LYS A 152 -7.39 15.53 -1.99
N GLU A 153 -8.21 15.77 -0.97
CA GLU A 153 -7.98 16.83 0.01
C GLU A 153 -6.63 16.65 0.73
N VAL A 154 -6.31 15.42 1.14
CA VAL A 154 -5.02 15.06 1.76
C VAL A 154 -3.85 15.31 0.80
N LEU A 155 -3.98 14.95 -0.48
CA LEU A 155 -2.94 15.21 -1.47
C LEU A 155 -2.75 16.71 -1.76
N GLN A 156 -3.81 17.51 -1.69
CA GLN A 156 -3.73 18.96 -1.91
C GLN A 156 -3.05 19.73 -0.77
N THR A 157 -2.76 19.08 0.38
CA THR A 157 -1.93 19.71 1.42
C THR A 157 -0.43 19.72 1.07
N ASP A 158 -0.03 19.02 0.00
CA ASP A 158 1.33 18.96 -0.49
C ASP A 158 1.65 20.17 -1.38
N PRO A 159 2.62 21.02 -1.01
CA PRO A 159 2.98 22.19 -1.80
C PRO A 159 3.47 21.86 -3.22
N ALA A 160 4.12 20.71 -3.44
CA ALA A 160 4.56 20.33 -4.78
C ALA A 160 3.38 19.96 -5.69
N ILE A 161 2.31 19.40 -5.11
CA ILE A 161 1.05 19.11 -5.83
C ILE A 161 0.26 20.40 -6.03
N ASN A 162 0.05 21.19 -4.97
CA ASN A 162 -0.74 22.42 -5.02
C ASN A 162 -0.14 23.46 -5.99
N ASN A 163 1.20 23.53 -6.08
CA ASN A 163 1.89 24.38 -7.05
C ASN A 163 1.98 23.76 -8.46
N GLY A 164 1.42 22.57 -8.68
CA GLY A 164 1.39 21.90 -9.98
C GLY A 164 2.74 21.39 -10.49
N LEU A 165 3.75 21.27 -9.62
CA LEU A 165 5.05 20.65 -9.94
C LEU A 165 4.94 19.13 -10.00
N LEU A 166 4.06 18.56 -9.16
CA LEU A 166 3.61 17.19 -9.22
C LEU A 166 2.12 17.14 -9.54
N ASP A 167 1.71 16.08 -10.21
CA ASP A 167 0.32 15.68 -10.41
C ASP A 167 0.18 14.20 -10.00
N TYR A 168 -1.02 13.65 -9.98
CA TYR A 168 -1.26 12.32 -9.45
C TYR A 168 -2.39 11.54 -10.13
N GLU A 169 -2.33 10.22 -9.97
CA GLU A 169 -3.40 9.27 -10.29
C GLU A 169 -3.73 8.47 -9.03
N ILE A 170 -5.01 8.26 -8.74
CA ILE A 170 -5.47 7.54 -7.55
C ILE A 170 -6.14 6.24 -7.99
N PHE A 171 -5.75 5.14 -7.35
CA PHE A 171 -6.35 3.82 -7.51
C PHE A 171 -6.77 3.29 -6.14
N THR A 172 -7.97 2.72 -6.05
CA THR A 172 -8.32 1.88 -4.90
C THR A 172 -7.48 0.61 -4.96
N TRP A 173 -6.73 0.32 -3.91
CA TRP A 173 -5.85 -0.82 -3.83
C TRP A 173 -6.19 -1.69 -2.62
N TYR A 174 -6.51 -2.97 -2.86
CA TYR A 174 -6.76 -3.94 -1.81
C TYR A 174 -5.45 -4.63 -1.43
N GLY A 175 -5.01 -4.40 -0.20
CA GLY A 175 -3.69 -4.79 0.31
C GLY A 175 -3.75 -5.34 1.73
N SER A 176 -2.63 -5.88 2.21
CA SER A 176 -2.57 -6.44 3.57
C SER A 176 -2.81 -5.35 4.61
N ALA A 177 -3.75 -5.58 5.53
CA ALA A 177 -4.05 -4.66 6.62
C ALA A 177 -2.84 -4.46 7.56
N ALA A 178 -1.91 -5.41 7.58
CA ALA A 178 -0.66 -5.37 8.34
C ALA A 178 0.39 -4.39 7.78
N LEU A 179 0.12 -3.69 6.68
CA LEU A 179 1.09 -2.76 6.08
C LEU A 179 1.64 -1.73 7.10
N PRO A 180 0.85 -1.06 7.95
CA PRO A 180 1.39 -0.10 8.93
C PRO A 180 2.39 -0.68 9.93
N GLU A 181 2.36 -1.99 10.18
CA GLU A 181 3.25 -2.65 11.14
C GLU A 181 4.73 -2.67 10.68
N TYR A 182 5.03 -2.36 9.41
CA TYR A 182 6.42 -2.20 8.98
C TYR A 182 7.02 -0.86 9.44
N LEU A 183 6.22 0.18 9.71
CA LEU A 183 6.73 1.52 10.05
C LEU A 183 7.67 1.52 11.27
N PRO A 184 7.34 0.83 12.40
CA PRO A 184 8.28 0.70 13.52
C PRO A 184 9.59 -0.02 13.19
N ALA A 185 9.59 -0.89 12.17
CA ALA A 185 10.80 -1.52 11.68
C ALA A 185 11.58 -0.57 10.75
N ALA A 186 10.89 0.16 9.88
CA ALA A 186 11.49 1.15 8.99
C ALA A 186 12.26 2.22 9.76
N ASP A 187 11.72 2.67 10.90
CA ASP A 187 12.38 3.65 11.76
C ASP A 187 13.72 3.15 12.35
N LYS A 188 13.88 1.83 12.50
CA LYS A 188 15.07 1.23 13.13
C LYS A 188 16.21 0.95 12.15
N ILE A 189 15.98 1.03 10.84
CA ILE A 189 16.92 0.53 9.83
C ILE A 189 17.68 1.62 9.06
N TRP A 190 17.30 2.89 9.22
CA TRP A 190 18.04 3.99 8.61
C TRP A 190 19.24 4.39 9.46
N LYS A 191 20.41 4.60 8.83
CA LYS A 191 21.62 5.10 9.51
C LYS A 191 21.70 6.62 9.53
N LEU A 192 21.17 7.23 8.48
CA LEU A 192 21.02 8.66 8.31
C LEU A 192 19.54 8.92 8.10
N LYS A 193 19.00 9.97 8.71
CA LYS A 193 17.58 10.29 8.58
C LYS A 193 17.28 10.53 7.08
N PRO A 194 16.42 9.69 6.47
CA PRO A 194 16.06 9.83 5.07
C PRO A 194 15.21 11.09 4.82
#